data_AF-A0A8T0I693-F1
#
_entry.id   AF-A0A8T0I693-F1
#
_cell.length_a   1.000
_cell.length_b   1.000
_cell.length_c   1.000
_cell.angle_alpha   90.00
_cell.angle_beta   90.00
_cell.angle_gamma   90.00
#
_symmetry.space_group_name_H-M   'P 1'
#
loop_
_entity.id
_entity.type
_entity.pdbx_description
1 polymer ?
#
loop_
_entity_poly.entity_id
_entity_poly.type
_entity_poly.pdbx_seq_one_letter_code
_entity_poly.pdbx_strand_id
1 'polypeptide(L)'
;MSGKVAQEAGKAAQKAKAIDWDYLQRVVVSDSGKRELAALRRAYDDVAATINDKFNIKPTNINWDFYKQKLGPSIVNIFQDSVNSLEKEVPEYKDDLTADYQTKHQALMAKASEQEEDSKKKIVELEKEISRVQEQKAALRTMTVDEYFAKHPQVKEKIDDEIRNNLWGY
;
A
#
# COMPACT_ATOMS: atom_id res chain seq x y z
N MET A 1 -26.77 -12.29 -17.35
CA MET A 1 -25.34 -11.97 -17.64
C MET A 1 -24.51 -11.65 -16.38
N SER A 2 -25.13 -11.43 -15.21
CA SER A 2 -24.45 -11.09 -13.94
C SER A 2 -23.46 -12.14 -13.41
N GLY A 3 -23.72 -13.44 -13.62
CA GLY A 3 -22.79 -14.51 -13.23
C GLY A 3 -21.46 -14.50 -13.98
N LYS A 4 -21.41 -13.89 -15.17
CA LYS A 4 -20.17 -13.77 -15.96
C LYS A 4 -19.25 -12.70 -15.39
N VAL A 5 -19.82 -11.55 -14.99
CA VAL A 5 -19.06 -10.44 -14.36
C VAL A 5 -18.58 -10.84 -12.96
N ALA A 6 -19.40 -11.54 -12.18
CA ALA A 6 -18.98 -12.12 -10.90
C ALA A 6 -17.90 -13.21 -11.09
N GLN A 7 -18.01 -14.05 -12.13
CA GLN A 7 -16.95 -15.00 -12.50
C GLN A 7 -15.68 -14.32 -13.00
N GLU A 8 -15.78 -13.21 -13.74
CA GLU A 8 -14.63 -12.47 -14.24
C GLU A 8 -13.93 -11.70 -13.12
N ALA A 9 -14.69 -11.11 -12.19
CA ALA A 9 -14.17 -10.53 -10.95
C ALA A 9 -13.53 -11.61 -10.06
N GLY A 10 -14.17 -12.78 -9.92
CA GLY A 10 -13.61 -13.94 -9.21
C GLY A 10 -12.34 -14.48 -9.86
N LYS A 11 -12.28 -14.54 -11.19
CA LYS A 11 -11.09 -14.94 -11.95
C LYS A 11 -9.99 -13.87 -11.91
N ALA A 12 -10.34 -12.59 -11.86
CA ALA A 12 -9.39 -11.48 -11.69
C ALA A 12 -8.79 -11.48 -10.28
N ALA A 13 -9.61 -11.73 -9.26
CA ALA A 13 -9.18 -11.93 -7.88
C ALA A 13 -8.27 -13.17 -7.74
N GLN A 14 -8.58 -14.27 -8.45
CA GLN A 14 -7.74 -15.47 -8.49
C GLN A 14 -6.45 -15.30 -9.32
N LYS A 15 -6.43 -14.35 -10.29
CA LYS A 15 -5.24 -14.02 -11.10
C LYS A 15 -4.35 -12.94 -10.49
N ALA A 16 -4.82 -12.23 -9.46
CA ALA A 16 -3.94 -11.39 -8.66
C ALA A 16 -2.90 -12.31 -8.02
N LYS A 17 -1.62 -12.15 -8.39
CA LYS A 17 -0.51 -12.82 -7.70
C LYS A 17 -0.74 -12.69 -6.21
N ALA A 18 -0.72 -13.80 -5.47
CA ALA A 18 -0.89 -13.79 -4.03
C ALA A 18 0.02 -12.70 -3.44
N ILE A 19 -0.59 -11.70 -2.82
CA ILE A 19 0.13 -10.57 -2.24
C ILE A 19 1.03 -11.15 -1.16
N ASP A 20 2.34 -10.92 -1.28
CA ASP A 20 3.31 -11.33 -0.26
C ASP A 20 3.26 -10.35 0.92
N TRP A 21 2.32 -10.61 1.83
CA TRP A 21 2.11 -9.81 3.03
C TRP A 21 3.30 -9.85 3.99
N ASP A 22 4.05 -10.96 4.01
CA ASP A 22 5.22 -11.11 4.88
C ASP A 22 6.37 -10.23 4.41
N TYR A 23 6.57 -10.12 3.08
CA TYR A 23 7.52 -9.18 2.50
C TYR A 23 7.14 -7.74 2.81
N LEU A 24 5.87 -7.35 2.60
CA LEU A 24 5.43 -5.97 2.86
C LEU A 24 5.57 -5.58 4.34
N GLN A 25 5.30 -6.51 5.26
CA GLN A 25 5.50 -6.29 6.69
C GLN A 25 6.97 -6.06 7.07
N ARG A 26 7.93 -6.63 6.33
CA ARG A 26 9.37 -6.40 6.53
C ARG A 26 9.83 -5.05 6.00
N VAL A 27 9.29 -4.62 4.86
CA VAL A 27 9.68 -3.35 4.20
C VAL A 27 9.10 -2.14 4.92
N VAL A 28 7.90 -2.24 5.49
CA VAL A 28 7.26 -1.15 6.22
C VAL A 28 7.80 -1.07 7.64
N VAL A 29 8.72 -0.13 7.87
CA VAL A 29 9.43 0.00 9.16
C VAL A 29 8.66 0.88 10.16
N SER A 30 7.86 1.84 9.68
CA SER A 30 7.14 2.78 10.55
C SER A 30 5.98 2.13 11.30
N ASP A 31 5.77 2.50 12.56
CA ASP A 31 4.68 1.95 13.38
C ASP A 31 3.28 2.31 12.83
N SER A 32 3.14 3.51 12.26
CA SER A 32 1.91 3.91 11.56
C SER A 32 1.69 3.05 10.32
N GLY A 33 2.73 2.82 9.52
CA GLY A 33 2.64 2.02 8.30
C GLY A 33 2.31 0.56 8.60
N LYS A 34 2.85 -0.03 9.67
CA LYS A 34 2.51 -1.39 10.11
C LYS A 34 1.04 -1.52 10.51
N ARG A 35 0.48 -0.50 11.18
CA ARG A 35 -0.95 -0.46 11.54
C ARG A 35 -1.83 -0.36 10.30
N GLU A 36 -1.49 0.54 9.38
CA GLU A 36 -2.24 0.72 8.12
C GLU A 36 -2.17 -0.53 7.25
N LEU A 37 -1.02 -1.18 7.17
CA LEU A 37 -0.85 -2.45 6.44
C LEU A 37 -1.69 -3.57 7.04
N ALA A 38 -1.74 -3.68 8.37
CA ALA A 38 -2.59 -4.66 9.05
C ALA A 38 -4.09 -4.39 8.85
N ALA A 39 -4.49 -3.12 8.74
CA ALA A 39 -5.85 -2.73 8.39
C ALA A 39 -6.17 -3.08 6.93
N LEU A 40 -5.25 -2.80 6.01
CA LEU A 40 -5.38 -3.12 4.58
C LEU A 40 -5.50 -4.63 4.35
N ARG A 41 -4.66 -5.43 5.01
CA ARG A 41 -4.71 -6.90 4.94
C ARG A 41 -6.08 -7.43 5.36
N ARG A 42 -6.61 -6.96 6.50
CA ARG A 42 -7.95 -7.36 6.95
C ARG A 42 -9.03 -6.99 5.94
N ALA A 43 -9.03 -5.75 5.45
CA ALA A 43 -10.00 -5.31 4.46
C ALA A 43 -9.93 -6.14 3.17
N TYR A 44 -8.71 -6.51 2.74
CA TYR A 44 -8.51 -7.40 1.60
C TYR A 44 -9.05 -8.81 1.86
N ASP A 45 -8.70 -9.41 3.01
CA ASP A 45 -9.13 -10.75 3.37
C ASP A 45 -10.66 -10.83 3.51
N ASP A 46 -11.31 -9.80 4.08
CA ASP A 46 -12.77 -9.70 4.19
C ASP A 46 -13.45 -9.64 2.79
N VAL A 47 -12.89 -8.84 1.87
CA VAL A 47 -13.39 -8.76 0.49
C VAL A 47 -13.15 -10.07 -0.26
N ALA A 48 -11.98 -10.68 -0.11
CA ALA A 48 -11.65 -11.95 -0.73
C ALA A 48 -12.54 -13.09 -0.23
N ALA A 49 -12.79 -13.15 1.09
CA ALA A 49 -13.69 -14.12 1.70
C ALA A 49 -15.13 -13.91 1.21
N THR A 50 -15.64 -12.68 1.19
CA THR A 50 -17.00 -12.42 0.69
C THR A 50 -17.17 -12.78 -0.78
N ILE A 51 -16.18 -12.52 -1.64
CA ILE A 51 -16.20 -12.93 -3.06
C ILE A 51 -16.21 -14.45 -3.18
N ASN A 52 -15.32 -15.15 -2.46
CA ASN A 52 -15.20 -16.60 -2.55
C ASN A 52 -16.42 -17.33 -1.96
N ASP A 53 -16.97 -16.86 -0.85
CA ASP A 53 -18.05 -17.57 -0.16
C ASP A 53 -19.43 -17.24 -0.73
N LYS A 54 -19.69 -15.96 -1.05
CA LYS A 54 -21.04 -15.51 -1.45
C LYS A 54 -21.25 -15.48 -2.95
N PHE A 55 -20.21 -15.18 -3.72
CA PHE A 55 -20.33 -14.93 -5.17
C PHE A 55 -19.75 -16.03 -6.05
N ASN A 56 -18.99 -16.97 -5.48
CA ASN A 56 -18.49 -18.15 -6.20
C ASN A 56 -19.43 -19.37 -6.11
N ILE A 57 -20.63 -19.20 -5.53
CA ILE A 57 -21.68 -20.22 -5.60
C ILE A 57 -22.17 -20.25 -7.05
N LYS A 58 -21.73 -21.25 -7.83
CA LYS A 58 -22.31 -21.49 -9.15
C LYS A 58 -23.82 -21.71 -8.97
N PRO A 59 -24.68 -21.02 -9.74
CA PRO A 59 -26.11 -21.30 -9.73
C PRO A 59 -26.33 -22.80 -9.92
N THR A 60 -27.11 -23.43 -9.02
CA THR A 60 -27.45 -24.84 -9.17
C THR A 60 -28.21 -25.02 -10.47
N ASN A 61 -27.76 -25.93 -11.33
CA ASN A 61 -28.42 -26.20 -12.59
C ASN A 61 -29.80 -26.82 -12.32
N ILE A 62 -30.88 -26.05 -12.52
CA ILE A 62 -32.24 -26.50 -12.28
C ILE A 62 -32.64 -27.46 -13.39
N ASN A 63 -32.95 -28.72 -13.04
CA ASN A 63 -33.44 -29.71 -14.00
C ASN A 63 -34.95 -29.50 -14.24
N TRP A 64 -35.29 -28.61 -15.17
CA TRP A 64 -36.66 -28.25 -15.50
C TRP A 64 -37.51 -29.43 -16.03
N ASP A 65 -36.90 -30.39 -16.71
CA ASP A 65 -37.61 -31.55 -17.29
C ASP A 65 -38.12 -32.51 -16.22
N PHE A 66 -37.32 -32.74 -15.17
CA PHE A 66 -37.74 -33.56 -14.02
C PHE A 66 -38.95 -32.95 -13.29
N TYR A 67 -38.96 -31.63 -13.11
CA TYR A 67 -40.08 -30.95 -12.45
C TYR A 67 -41.32 -30.88 -13.33
N LYS A 68 -41.18 -30.72 -14.65
CA LYS A 68 -42.30 -30.76 -15.61
C LYS A 68 -43.04 -32.09 -15.58
N GLN A 69 -42.33 -33.20 -15.38
CA GLN A 69 -42.93 -34.53 -15.24
C GLN A 69 -43.71 -34.74 -13.94
N LYS A 70 -43.29 -34.15 -12.81
CA LYS A 70 -43.92 -34.41 -11.49
C LYS A 70 -45.02 -33.42 -11.08
N LEU A 71 -44.91 -32.16 -11.46
CA LEU A 71 -45.81 -31.08 -11.03
C LEU A 71 -46.74 -30.57 -12.14
N GLY A 72 -46.49 -31.02 -13.38
CA GLY A 72 -47.19 -30.57 -14.57
C GLY A 72 -46.55 -29.34 -15.22
N PRO A 73 -46.63 -29.21 -16.55
CA PRO A 73 -45.86 -28.20 -17.30
C PRO A 73 -46.28 -26.75 -17.02
N SER A 74 -47.53 -26.48 -16.64
CA SER A 74 -48.03 -25.12 -16.46
C SER A 74 -47.37 -24.38 -15.29
N ILE A 75 -47.22 -25.04 -14.14
CA ILE A 75 -46.60 -24.43 -12.94
C ILE A 75 -45.09 -24.23 -13.14
N VAL A 76 -44.44 -25.20 -13.77
CA VAL A 76 -42.99 -25.17 -13.99
C VAL A 76 -42.60 -24.14 -15.06
N ASN A 77 -43.43 -23.91 -16.07
CA ASN A 77 -43.19 -22.85 -17.06
C ASN A 77 -43.28 -21.45 -16.42
N ILE A 78 -44.25 -21.20 -15.52
CA ILE A 78 -44.35 -19.92 -14.79
C ILE A 78 -43.09 -19.65 -13.96
N PHE A 79 -42.55 -20.68 -13.30
CA PHE A 79 -41.28 -20.56 -12.55
C PHE A 79 -40.06 -20.42 -13.45
N GLN A 80 -40.03 -21.09 -14.60
CA GLN A 80 -38.96 -20.96 -15.57
C GLN A 80 -38.93 -19.53 -16.15
N ASP A 81 -40.10 -18.97 -16.46
CA ASP A 81 -40.22 -17.61 -17.00
C ASP A 81 -39.86 -16.56 -15.95
N SER A 82 -40.22 -16.75 -14.68
CA SER A 82 -39.85 -15.83 -13.60
C SER A 82 -38.34 -15.83 -13.33
N VAL A 83 -37.69 -17.00 -13.34
CA VAL A 83 -36.22 -17.09 -13.21
C VAL A 83 -35.52 -16.43 -14.41
N ASN A 84 -36.02 -16.65 -15.63
CA ASN A 84 -35.48 -16.03 -16.84
C ASN A 84 -35.69 -14.50 -16.85
N SER A 85 -36.77 -14.00 -16.24
CA SER A 85 -37.02 -12.56 -16.09
C SER A 85 -36.04 -11.93 -15.12
N LEU A 86 -35.82 -12.57 -13.96
CA LEU A 86 -34.86 -12.11 -12.95
C LEU A 86 -33.44 -12.06 -13.52
N GLU A 87 -33.01 -13.05 -14.32
CA GLU A 87 -31.69 -13.03 -14.97
C GLU A 87 -31.49 -11.87 -15.95
N LYS A 88 -32.56 -11.35 -16.54
CA LYS A 88 -32.55 -10.20 -17.47
C LYS A 88 -32.62 -8.87 -16.73
N GLU A 89 -33.28 -8.84 -15.57
CA GLU A 89 -33.47 -7.63 -14.77
C GLU A 89 -32.31 -7.30 -13.84
N VAL A 90 -31.39 -8.23 -13.56
CA VAL A 90 -30.17 -7.89 -12.81
C VAL A 90 -29.36 -6.87 -13.61
N PRO A 91 -29.27 -5.61 -13.14
CA PRO A 91 -28.53 -4.59 -13.86
C PRO A 91 -27.06 -4.98 -13.87
N GLU A 92 -26.43 -4.92 -15.03
CA GLU A 92 -24.98 -5.02 -15.14
C GLU A 92 -24.37 -3.85 -14.38
N TYR A 93 -23.45 -4.16 -13.47
CA TYR A 93 -22.74 -3.13 -12.72
C TYR A 93 -21.96 -2.26 -13.70
N LYS A 94 -22.32 -0.98 -13.82
CA LYS A 94 -21.54 0.00 -14.59
C LYS A 94 -20.31 0.36 -13.78
N ASP A 95 -19.16 -0.03 -14.28
CA ASP A 95 -17.88 0.25 -13.65
C ASP A 95 -17.45 1.70 -13.92
N ASP A 96 -17.83 2.59 -13.00
CA ASP A 96 -17.41 3.99 -13.02
C ASP A 96 -16.13 4.23 -12.20
N LEU A 97 -15.66 3.23 -11.44
CA LEU A 97 -14.62 3.39 -10.42
C LEU A 97 -13.22 3.03 -10.92
N THR A 98 -13.10 2.13 -11.91
CA THR A 98 -11.79 1.67 -12.40
C THR A 98 -10.91 2.81 -12.94
N ALA A 99 -11.49 3.80 -13.62
CA ALA A 99 -10.73 4.95 -14.13
C ALA A 99 -10.17 5.85 -13.00
N ASP A 100 -10.94 6.05 -11.94
CA ASP A 100 -10.52 6.84 -10.77
C ASP A 100 -9.42 6.11 -9.99
N TYR A 101 -9.54 4.79 -9.81
CA TYR A 101 -8.50 3.97 -9.18
C TYR A 101 -7.19 3.94 -9.98
N GLN A 102 -7.25 3.86 -11.32
CA GLN A 102 -6.05 3.94 -12.16
C GLN A 102 -5.34 5.29 -11.99
N THR A 103 -6.10 6.38 -11.96
CA THR A 103 -5.54 7.73 -11.77
C THR A 103 -4.87 7.86 -10.40
N LYS A 104 -5.53 7.40 -9.33
CA LYS A 104 -4.96 7.40 -7.98
C LYS A 104 -3.73 6.49 -7.88
N HIS A 105 -3.73 5.34 -8.55
CA HIS A 105 -2.59 4.43 -8.58
C HIS A 105 -1.38 5.07 -9.27
N GLN A 106 -1.57 5.74 -10.41
CA GLN A 106 -0.50 6.45 -11.11
C GLN A 106 0.07 7.59 -10.25
N ALA A 107 -0.78 8.36 -9.56
CA ALA A 107 -0.34 9.41 -8.66
C ALA A 107 0.47 8.85 -7.47
N LEU A 108 0.08 7.71 -6.92
CA LEU A 108 0.85 7.03 -5.86
C LEU A 108 2.20 6.52 -6.37
N MET A 109 2.25 5.97 -7.59
CA MET A 109 3.51 5.52 -8.19
C MET A 109 4.48 6.68 -8.44
N ALA A 110 3.98 7.82 -8.91
CA ALA A 110 4.80 9.03 -9.09
C ALA A 110 5.39 9.53 -7.77
N LYS A 111 4.59 9.57 -6.69
CA LYS A 111 5.08 9.92 -5.35
C LYS A 111 6.11 8.92 -4.83
N ALA A 112 5.92 7.63 -5.07
CA ALA A 112 6.87 6.61 -4.66
C ALA A 112 8.22 6.79 -5.39
N SER A 113 8.22 7.09 -6.69
CA SER A 113 9.47 7.37 -7.43
C SER A 113 10.19 8.62 -6.94
N GLU A 114 9.46 9.69 -6.59
CA GLU A 114 10.05 10.91 -6.04
C GLU A 114 10.72 10.65 -4.68
N GLN A 115 10.03 9.92 -3.79
CA GLN A 115 10.58 9.53 -2.50
C GLN A 115 11.79 8.62 -2.61
N GLU A 116 11.82 7.74 -3.62
CA GLU A 116 12.97 6.88 -3.90
C GLU A 116 14.20 7.70 -4.31
N GLU A 117 14.04 8.67 -5.22
CA GLU A 117 15.12 9.56 -5.65
C GLU A 117 15.64 10.42 -4.49
N ASP A 118 14.75 10.98 -3.69
CA ASP A 118 15.13 11.77 -2.52
C ASP A 118 15.83 10.92 -1.45
N SER A 119 15.38 9.69 -1.25
CA SER A 119 16.05 8.75 -0.35
C SER A 119 17.46 8.41 -0.83
N LYS A 120 17.66 8.19 -2.14
CA LYS A 120 18.99 7.96 -2.73
C LYS A 120 19.91 9.16 -2.53
N LYS A 121 19.42 10.39 -2.75
CA LYS A 121 20.19 11.62 -2.51
C LYS A 121 20.62 11.75 -1.05
N LYS A 122 19.69 11.50 -0.11
CA LYS A 122 19.97 11.52 1.33
C LYS A 122 20.98 10.47 1.75
N ILE A 123 20.93 9.27 1.18
CA ILE A 123 21.93 8.22 1.46
C ILE A 123 23.33 8.71 1.06
N VAL A 124 23.49 9.28 -0.13
CA VAL A 124 24.78 9.83 -0.59
C VAL A 124 25.28 10.96 0.31
N GLU A 125 24.39 11.82 0.79
CA GLU A 125 24.74 12.90 1.74
C GLU A 125 25.18 12.33 3.10
N LEU A 126 24.45 11.37 3.64
CA LEU A 126 24.77 10.70 4.89
C LEU A 126 26.10 9.93 4.80
N GLU A 127 26.39 9.28 3.69
CA GLU A 127 27.68 8.59 3.48
C GLU A 127 28.87 9.58 3.49
N LYS A 128 28.70 10.75 2.87
CA LYS A 128 29.68 11.84 2.96
C LYS A 128 29.83 12.35 4.39
N GLU A 129 28.72 12.50 5.11
CA GLU A 129 28.76 12.92 6.51
C GLU A 129 29.43 11.90 7.42
N ILE A 130 29.14 10.61 7.25
CA ILE A 130 29.81 9.52 7.98
C ILE A 130 31.32 9.57 7.73
N SER A 131 31.73 9.74 6.48
CA SER A 131 33.15 9.83 6.12
C SER A 131 33.81 11.04 6.79
N ARG A 132 33.16 12.21 6.73
CA ARG A 132 33.61 13.43 7.43
C ARG A 132 33.71 13.22 8.94
N VAL A 133 32.73 12.59 9.57
CA VAL A 133 32.71 12.32 11.01
C VAL A 133 33.81 11.33 11.40
N GLN A 134 34.09 10.33 10.56
CA GLN A 134 35.19 9.39 10.79
C GLN A 134 36.56 10.08 10.71
N GLU A 135 36.76 10.94 9.70
CA GLU A 135 37.96 11.78 9.58
C GLU A 135 38.11 12.72 10.76
N GLN A 136 37.04 13.40 11.16
CA GLN A 136 37.02 14.26 12.35
C GLN A 136 37.33 13.46 13.61
N LYS A 137 36.78 12.27 13.80
CA LYS A 137 37.08 11.41 14.95
C LYS A 137 38.54 10.97 15.00
N ALA A 138 39.13 10.67 13.84
CA ALA A 138 40.55 10.36 13.75
C ALA A 138 41.40 11.60 14.07
N ALA A 139 41.04 12.75 13.47
CA ALA A 139 41.71 14.01 13.69
C ALA A 139 41.57 14.51 15.13
N LEU A 140 40.45 14.31 15.83
CA LEU A 140 40.27 14.73 17.23
C LEU A 140 41.33 14.15 18.17
N ARG A 141 41.94 13.01 17.82
CA ARG A 141 43.03 12.42 18.62
C ARG A 141 44.38 13.12 18.42
N THR A 142 44.56 13.84 17.32
CA THR A 142 45.84 14.42 16.90
C THR A 142 45.79 15.92 16.59
N MET A 143 44.59 16.50 16.45
CA MET A 143 44.38 17.88 16.03
C MET A 143 44.62 18.81 17.21
N THR A 144 45.41 19.84 16.98
CA THR A 144 45.71 20.84 18.01
C THR A 144 44.57 21.84 18.15
N VAL A 145 44.49 22.51 19.31
CA VAL A 145 43.48 23.54 19.59
C VAL A 145 43.53 24.68 18.56
N ASP A 146 44.72 25.04 18.09
CA ASP A 146 44.91 26.07 17.07
C ASP A 146 44.40 25.65 15.69
N GLU A 147 44.60 24.38 15.30
CA GLU A 147 44.02 23.82 14.07
C GLU A 147 42.49 23.72 14.12
N TYR A 148 41.92 23.47 15.30
CA TYR A 148 40.48 23.50 15.52
C TYR A 148 39.91 24.92 15.34
N PHE A 149 40.55 25.94 15.94
CA PHE A 149 40.13 27.33 15.80
C PHE A 149 40.33 27.90 14.39
N ALA A 150 41.34 27.43 13.64
CA ALA A 150 41.51 27.79 12.24
C ALA A 150 40.35 27.26 11.36
N LYS A 151 39.84 26.06 11.66
CA LYS A 151 38.68 25.46 10.95
C LYS A 151 37.33 25.98 11.43
N HIS A 152 37.27 26.47 12.68
CA HIS A 152 36.06 26.96 13.31
C HIS A 152 36.28 28.36 13.94
N PRO A 153 36.44 29.42 13.11
CA PRO A 153 36.71 30.78 13.59
C PRO A 153 35.57 31.33 14.47
N GLN A 154 34.34 30.90 14.19
CA GLN A 154 33.14 31.19 14.99
C GLN A 154 33.20 30.67 16.44
N VAL A 155 33.99 29.63 16.72
CA VAL A 155 34.19 29.15 18.10
C VAL A 155 35.18 30.05 18.82
N LYS A 156 36.24 30.48 18.11
CA LYS A 156 37.22 31.43 18.65
C LYS A 156 36.57 32.78 18.99
N GLU A 157 35.75 33.31 18.09
CA GLU A 157 35.03 34.57 18.31
C GLU A 157 34.09 34.49 19.52
N LYS A 158 33.35 33.38 19.67
CA LYS A 158 32.51 33.15 20.86
C LYS A 158 33.31 33.09 22.15
N ILE A 159 34.45 32.39 22.15
CA ILE A 159 35.34 32.32 23.31
C ILE A 159 35.90 33.71 23.65
N ASP A 160 36.35 34.46 22.64
CA ASP A 160 36.85 35.83 22.82
C ASP A 160 35.77 36.77 23.37
N ASP A 161 34.51 36.60 22.93
CA ASP A 161 33.37 37.36 23.44
C ASP A 161 32.95 36.95 24.86
N GLU A 162 33.02 35.67 25.20
CA GLU A 162 32.79 35.18 26.58
C GLU A 162 33.85 35.70 27.54
N ILE A 163 35.12 35.74 27.12
CA ILE A 163 36.23 36.34 27.87
C ILE A 163 36.01 37.85 28.05
N ARG A 164 35.64 38.57 26.98
CA ARG A 164 35.39 40.01 27.02
C ARG A 164 34.22 40.38 27.94
N ASN A 165 33.23 39.49 28.05
CA ASN A 165 32.04 39.66 28.89
C ASN A 165 32.16 39.02 30.29
N ASN A 166 33.34 38.52 30.67
CA ASN A 166 33.58 37.84 31.96
C ASN A 166 32.64 36.66 32.25
N LEU A 167 32.16 35.97 31.21
CA LEU A 167 31.28 34.81 31.31
C LEU A 167 32.14 33.54 31.50
N TRP A 168 32.73 33.38 32.68
CA TRP A 168 33.61 32.25 33.00
C TRP A 168 32.89 30.98 33.49
N GLY A 169 31.56 30.97 33.47
CA GLY A 169 30.72 29.89 33.99
C GLY A 169 30.61 29.94 35.52
N TYR A 170 29.51 30.52 36.02
CA TYR A 170 28.95 30.25 37.35
C TYR A 170 27.66 29.45 37.16
#